data_AF-A0A368FJP4-F1
#
_entry.id   AF-A0A368FJP4-F1
#
_cell.length_a   1.000
_cell.length_b   1.000
_cell.length_c   1.000
_cell.angle_alpha   90.00
_cell.angle_beta   90.00
_cell.angle_gamma   90.00
#
_symmetry.space_group_name_H-M   'P 1'
#
loop_
_entity.id
_entity.type
_entity.pdbx_description
1 polymer ?
#
loop_
_entity_poly.entity_id
_entity_poly.type
_entity_poly.pdbx_seq_one_letter_code
_entity_poly.pdbx_strand_id
1 'polypeptide(L)'
;MLEVEQYATSHGAHVLDDLSEGCETFLVEDLMDENNALSVHKLLVTLNSRLGSKAEQYVKKNFSTVAKSEEFLKMSYEDVKILLSSTDLHISSEREVFHAAMRWIEHCPERTKRASRFI
;
A
#
# COMPACT_ATOMS: atom_id res chain seq x y z
N MET A 1 -44.18 -12.07 -3.46
CA MET A 1 -43.08 -12.97 -3.88
C MET A 1 -41.89 -12.15 -4.38
N LEU A 2 -42.07 -11.24 -5.35
CA LEU A 2 -41.02 -10.30 -5.80
C LEU A 2 -40.46 -9.38 -4.69
N GLU A 3 -41.29 -8.88 -3.77
CA GLU A 3 -40.82 -8.03 -2.66
C GLU A 3 -39.97 -8.77 -1.63
N VAL A 4 -40.18 -10.08 -1.45
CA VAL A 4 -39.44 -10.89 -0.48
C VAL A 4 -38.04 -11.24 -1.02
N GLU A 5 -37.94 -11.53 -2.32
CA GLU A 5 -36.64 -11.72 -2.99
C GLU A 5 -35.84 -10.42 -3.02
N GLN A 6 -36.48 -9.29 -3.34
CA GLN A 6 -35.81 -7.99 -3.36
C GLN A 6 -35.33 -7.56 -1.96
N TYR A 7 -36.12 -7.84 -0.91
CA TYR A 7 -35.70 -7.64 0.47
C TYR A 7 -34.52 -8.54 0.86
N ALA A 8 -34.56 -9.83 0.53
CA ALA A 8 -33.46 -10.75 0.82
C ALA A 8 -32.16 -10.36 0.10
N THR A 9 -32.24 -9.92 -1.16
CA THR A 9 -31.08 -9.40 -1.91
C THR A 9 -30.57 -8.08 -1.31
N SER A 10 -31.45 -7.15 -0.95
CA SER A 10 -31.07 -5.88 -0.32
C SER A 10 -30.43 -6.08 1.06
N HIS A 11 -30.97 -7.01 1.86
CA HIS A 11 -30.46 -7.31 3.19
C HIS A 11 -29.12 -8.06 3.11
N GLY A 12 -28.99 -9.00 2.16
CA GLY A 12 -27.72 -9.69 1.89
C GLY A 12 -26.62 -8.74 1.41
N ALA A 13 -26.95 -7.77 0.56
CA ALA A 13 -26.00 -6.73 0.14
C ALA A 13 -25.50 -5.89 1.33
N HIS A 14 -26.40 -5.46 2.22
CA HIS A 14 -26.02 -4.67 3.40
C HIS A 14 -25.11 -5.45 4.36
N VAL A 15 -25.39 -6.74 4.58
CA VAL A 15 -24.55 -7.59 5.44
C VAL A 15 -23.14 -7.78 4.86
N LEU A 16 -23.02 -7.87 3.54
CA LEU A 16 -21.72 -7.97 2.88
C LEU A 16 -20.94 -6.66 2.97
N ASP A 17 -21.61 -5.51 2.85
CA ASP A 17 -20.99 -4.19 3.02
C ASP A 17 -20.48 -4.02 4.46
N ASP A 18 -21.29 -4.35 5.47
CA ASP A 18 -20.90 -4.29 6.88
C ASP A 18 -19.72 -5.22 7.18
N LEU A 19 -19.72 -6.43 6.61
CA LEU A 19 -18.62 -7.37 6.77
C LEU A 19 -17.35 -6.85 6.08
N SER A 20 -17.46 -6.26 4.90
CA SER A 20 -16.33 -5.65 4.19
C SER A 20 -15.72 -4.53 5.02
N GLU A 21 -16.53 -3.61 5.55
CA GLU A 21 -16.05 -2.51 6.40
C GLU A 21 -15.37 -3.02 7.67
N GLY A 22 -15.95 -4.05 8.31
CA GLY A 22 -15.34 -4.71 9.47
C GLY A 22 -13.99 -5.36 9.15
N CYS A 23 -13.89 -6.07 8.02
CA CYS A 23 -12.64 -6.70 7.58
C CYS A 23 -11.56 -5.67 7.21
N GLU A 24 -11.93 -4.59 6.51
CA GLU A 24 -11.01 -3.51 6.17
C GLU A 24 -10.48 -2.82 7.43
N THR A 25 -11.35 -2.59 8.42
CA THR A 25 -10.97 -2.01 9.72
C THR A 25 -9.99 -2.91 10.45
N PHE A 26 -10.32 -4.19 10.61
CA PHE A 26 -9.43 -5.17 11.25
C PHE A 26 -8.08 -5.28 10.54
N LEU A 27 -8.07 -5.26 9.20
CA LEU A 27 -6.85 -5.31 8.42
C LEU A 27 -5.94 -4.10 8.72
N VAL A 28 -6.50 -2.91 8.82
CA VAL A 28 -5.74 -1.66 9.01
C VAL A 28 -5.35 -1.43 10.47
N GLU A 29 -6.19 -1.82 11.42
CA GLU A 29 -5.99 -1.53 12.85
C GLU A 29 -5.21 -2.62 13.58
N ASP A 30 -5.42 -3.89 13.23
CA ASP A 30 -4.88 -5.03 13.99
C ASP A 30 -3.82 -5.83 13.24
N LEU A 31 -3.84 -5.84 11.90
CA LEU A 31 -2.94 -6.68 11.10
C LEU A 31 -1.87 -5.92 10.33
N MET A 32 -2.03 -4.62 10.11
CA MET A 32 -1.11 -3.84 9.28
C MET A 32 0.20 -3.55 10.03
N ASP A 33 1.31 -3.89 9.40
CA ASP A 33 2.68 -3.65 9.89
C ASP A 33 3.61 -3.16 8.78
N GLU A 34 4.88 -2.88 9.11
CA GLU A 34 5.87 -2.40 8.14
C GLU A 34 6.17 -3.36 6.99
N ASN A 35 5.89 -4.66 7.14
CA ASN A 35 6.18 -5.68 6.14
C ASN A 35 5.04 -5.87 5.14
N ASN A 36 3.80 -5.58 5.56
CA ASN A 36 2.61 -5.78 4.73
C ASN A 36 1.89 -4.48 4.32
N ALA A 37 2.24 -3.33 4.91
CA ALA A 37 1.52 -2.07 4.71
C ALA A 37 1.37 -1.65 3.24
N LEU A 38 2.36 -1.92 2.39
CA LEU A 38 2.29 -1.63 0.96
C LEU A 38 1.21 -2.46 0.24
N SER A 39 1.11 -3.74 0.58
CA SER A 39 0.09 -4.65 0.04
C SER A 39 -1.30 -4.32 0.56
N VAL A 40 -1.41 -4.01 1.86
CA VAL A 40 -2.67 -3.55 2.48
C VAL A 40 -3.14 -2.26 1.81
N HIS A 41 -2.26 -1.27 1.66
CA HIS A 41 -2.57 -0.03 0.96
C HIS A 41 -3.06 -0.29 -0.48
N LYS A 42 -2.33 -1.11 -1.24
CA LYS A 42 -2.71 -1.47 -2.61
C LYS A 42 -4.06 -2.17 -2.68
N LEU A 43 -4.36 -3.06 -1.74
CA LEU A 43 -5.64 -3.73 -1.64
C LEU A 43 -6.77 -2.73 -1.40
N LEU A 44 -6.61 -1.83 -0.43
CA LEU A 44 -7.63 -0.83 -0.08
C LEU A 44 -7.89 0.14 -1.23
N VAL A 45 -6.84 0.55 -1.96
CA VAL A 45 -6.99 1.35 -3.18
C VAL A 45 -7.76 0.58 -4.26
N THR A 46 -7.46 -0.71 -4.44
CA THR A 46 -8.16 -1.56 -5.43
C THR A 46 -9.64 -1.73 -5.10
N LEU A 47 -9.98 -1.78 -3.81
CA LEU A 47 -11.35 -1.86 -3.32
C LEU A 47 -12.06 -0.49 -3.28
N ASN A 48 -11.38 0.61 -3.60
CA ASN A 48 -11.85 1.98 -3.35
C ASN A 48 -12.29 2.21 -1.90
N SER A 49 -11.63 1.54 -0.96
CA SER A 49 -11.91 1.68 0.48
C SER A 49 -11.53 3.07 0.97
N ARG A 50 -12.37 3.60 1.86
CA ARG A 50 -12.13 4.87 2.56
C ARG A 50 -10.90 4.81 3.49
N LEU A 51 -10.44 3.61 3.85
CA LEU A 51 -9.25 3.41 4.68
C LEU A 51 -7.95 3.43 3.87
N GLY A 52 -8.00 3.53 2.54
CA GLY A 52 -6.81 3.64 1.68
C GLY A 52 -5.88 4.77 2.12
N SER A 53 -6.43 5.96 2.41
CA SER A 53 -5.63 7.09 2.90
C SER A 53 -5.00 6.85 4.28
N LYS A 54 -5.63 6.04 5.14
CA LYS A 54 -5.08 5.68 6.45
C LYS A 54 -3.88 4.75 6.30
N ALA A 55 -3.97 3.76 5.41
CA ALA A 55 -2.85 2.90 5.07
C ALA A 55 -1.71 3.66 4.38
N GLU A 56 -2.03 4.59 3.46
CA GLU A 56 -1.04 5.46 2.83
C GLU A 56 -0.28 6.30 3.87
N GLN A 57 -0.99 6.93 4.81
CA GLN A 57 -0.37 7.68 5.90
C GLN A 57 0.52 6.81 6.78
N TYR A 58 0.13 5.55 7.04
CA TYR A 58 0.96 4.61 7.77
C TYR A 58 2.28 4.34 7.03
N VAL A 59 2.21 4.06 5.72
CA VAL A 59 3.39 3.85 4.87
C VAL A 59 4.32 5.06 4.92
N LYS A 60 3.79 6.28 4.81
CA LYS A 60 4.58 7.52 4.83
C LYS A 60 5.21 7.80 6.20
N LYS A 61 4.47 7.56 7.28
CA LYS A 61 4.95 7.75 8.67
C LYS A 61 6.04 6.75 9.06
N ASN A 62 5.99 5.54 8.51
CA ASN A 62 6.89 4.43 8.80
C ASN A 62 7.82 4.12 7.60
N PHE A 63 8.03 5.09 6.70
CA PHE A 63 8.74 4.87 5.44
C PHE A 63 10.11 4.19 5.66
N SER A 64 10.87 4.62 6.66
CA SER A 64 12.21 4.09 6.96
C SER A 64 12.24 2.59 7.27
N THR A 65 11.17 2.03 7.86
CA THR A 65 11.05 0.58 8.11
C THR A 65 10.41 -0.12 6.92
N VAL A 66 9.36 0.46 6.34
CA VAL A 66 8.68 -0.08 5.15
C VAL A 66 9.63 -0.24 3.97
N ALA A 67 10.53 0.73 3.72
CA ALA A 67 11.52 0.67 2.63
C ALA A 67 12.54 -0.47 2.76
N LYS A 68 12.69 -1.03 3.97
CA LYS A 68 13.56 -2.19 4.24
C LYS A 68 12.86 -3.52 4.00
N SER A 69 11.53 -3.53 3.88
CA SER A 69 10.75 -4.74 3.64
C SER A 69 11.05 -5.38 2.27
N GLU A 70 10.71 -6.66 2.15
CA GLU A 70 10.72 -7.36 0.86
C GLU A 70 9.60 -6.88 -0.06
N GLU A 71 8.48 -6.39 0.50
CA GLU A 71 7.37 -5.93 -0.30
C GLU A 71 7.71 -4.65 -1.08
N PHE A 72 8.49 -3.77 -0.47
CA PHE A 72 9.03 -2.59 -1.16
C PHE A 72 9.84 -2.97 -2.41
N LEU A 73 10.63 -4.04 -2.37
CA LEU A 73 11.46 -4.48 -3.50
C LEU A 73 10.65 -4.97 -4.70
N LYS A 74 9.45 -5.51 -4.43
CA LYS A 74 8.53 -6.03 -5.44
C LYS A 74 7.67 -4.95 -6.09
N MET A 75 7.67 -3.72 -5.57
CA MET A 75 6.91 -2.61 -6.13
C MET A 75 7.29 -2.34 -7.60
N SER A 76 6.30 -1.86 -8.37
CA SER A 76 6.51 -1.41 -9.74
C SER A 76 7.34 -0.12 -9.77
N TYR A 77 7.90 0.21 -10.95
CA TYR A 77 8.64 1.46 -11.10
C TYR A 77 7.76 2.68 -10.82
N GLU A 78 6.52 2.65 -11.33
CA GLU A 78 5.54 3.71 -11.16
C GLU A 78 5.19 3.92 -9.68
N ASP A 79 4.93 2.85 -8.94
CA ASP A 79 4.57 2.93 -7.52
C ASP A 79 5.74 3.46 -6.67
N VAL A 80 6.96 2.95 -6.92
CA VAL A 80 8.16 3.43 -6.21
C VAL A 80 8.43 4.89 -6.53
N LYS A 81 8.30 5.28 -7.81
CA LYS A 81 8.48 6.68 -8.22
C LYS A 81 7.50 7.59 -7.47
N ILE A 82 6.22 7.22 -7.40
CA ILE A 82 5.20 8.00 -6.67
C ILE A 82 5.58 8.11 -5.20
N LEU A 83 5.88 6.99 -4.54
CA LEU A 83 6.22 6.97 -3.12
C LEU A 83 7.48 7.80 -2.81
N LEU A 84 8.56 7.63 -3.56
CA LEU A 84 9.81 8.34 -3.34
C LEU A 84 9.76 9.82 -3.75
N SER A 85 8.78 10.23 -4.55
CA SER A 85 8.57 11.65 -4.90
C SER A 85 7.69 12.39 -3.89
N SER A 86 7.22 11.71 -2.84
CA SER A 86 6.30 12.29 -1.87
C SER A 86 7.00 13.26 -0.93
N THR A 87 6.45 14.46 -0.77
CA THR A 87 7.03 15.53 0.07
C THR A 87 6.70 15.40 1.55
N ASP A 88 5.85 14.43 1.92
CA ASP A 88 5.30 14.20 3.26
C ASP A 88 5.79 12.89 3.89
N LEU A 89 6.92 12.35 3.42
CA LEU A 89 7.58 11.21 4.07
C LEU A 89 8.17 11.60 5.42
N HIS A 90 7.98 10.76 6.43
CA HIS A 90 8.56 10.98 7.75
C HIS A 90 9.96 10.35 7.80
N ILE A 91 10.95 11.14 7.42
CA ILE A 91 12.36 10.76 7.33
C ILE A 91 13.24 11.76 8.09
N SER A 92 14.42 11.31 8.53
CA SER A 92 15.40 12.18 9.18
C SER A 92 16.24 12.95 8.16
N SER A 93 16.39 12.40 6.95
CA SER A 93 17.17 12.99 5.87
C SER A 93 16.80 12.37 4.52
N GLU A 94 16.92 13.15 3.45
CA GLU A 94 16.77 12.69 2.06
C GLU A 94 17.71 11.51 1.69
N ARG A 95 18.80 11.32 2.45
CA ARG A 95 19.64 10.13 2.31
C ARG A 95 18.86 8.83 2.47
N GLU A 96 17.82 8.80 3.30
CA GLU A 96 16.99 7.60 3.47
C GLU A 96 16.22 7.23 2.20
N VAL A 97 15.67 8.24 1.51
CA VAL A 97 14.99 8.07 0.21
C VAL A 97 15.98 7.59 -0.84
N PHE A 98 17.17 8.18 -0.88
CA PHE A 98 18.25 7.74 -1.76
C PHE A 98 18.63 6.28 -1.51
N HIS A 99 18.86 5.88 -0.26
CA HIS A 99 19.20 4.50 0.08
C HIS A 99 18.08 3.51 -0.26
N ALA A 100 16.82 3.89 -0.04
CA ALA A 100 15.67 3.09 -0.46
C ALA A 100 15.64 2.90 -1.99
N ALA A 101 15.85 3.97 -2.75
CA ALA A 101 15.93 3.91 -4.21
C ALA A 101 17.04 2.97 -4.68
N MET A 102 18.25 3.12 -4.13
CA MET A 102 19.39 2.27 -4.46
C MET A 102 19.10 0.81 -4.14
N ARG A 103 18.56 0.51 -2.96
CA ARG A 103 18.18 -0.84 -2.57
C ARG A 103 17.17 -1.47 -3.55
N TRP A 104 16.18 -0.71 -3.99
CA TRP A 104 15.18 -1.18 -4.96
C TRP A 104 15.76 -1.42 -6.36
N ILE A 105 16.71 -0.57 -6.79
CA ILE A 105 17.43 -0.73 -8.06
C ILE A 105 18.31 -1.98 -8.00
N GLU A 106 19.15 -2.10 -6.97
CA GLU A 106 20.14 -3.16 -6.80
C GLU A 106 19.51 -4.55 -6.67
N HIS A 107 18.27 -4.64 -6.22
CA HIS A 107 17.54 -5.90 -6.11
C HIS A 107 17.28 -6.59 -7.46
N CYS A 108 17.26 -5.86 -8.58
CA CYS A 108 17.01 -6.43 -9.90
C CYS A 108 18.15 -6.08 -10.88
N PRO A 109 18.84 -7.08 -11.47
CA PRO A 109 19.92 -6.84 -12.42
C PRO A 109 19.53 -5.93 -13.60
N GLU A 110 18.29 -6.04 -14.10
CA GLU A 110 17.81 -5.19 -15.18
C GLU A 110 17.62 -3.73 -14.76
N ARG A 111 17.17 -3.49 -13.51
CA ARG A 111 17.07 -2.14 -12.95
C ARG A 111 18.46 -1.54 -12.78
N THR A 112 19.41 -2.31 -12.23
CA THR A 112 20.82 -1.90 -12.11
C THR A 112 21.45 -1.54 -13.45
N LYS A 113 21.29 -2.40 -14.46
CA LYS A 113 21.80 -2.17 -15.83
C LYS A 113 21.18 -0.94 -16.49
N ARG A 114 19.92 -0.63 -16.18
CA ARG A 114 19.25 0.57 -16.67
C ARG A 114 19.78 1.81 -15.95
N ALA A 115 19.96 1.76 -14.63
CA ALA A 115 20.46 2.87 -13.83
C ALA A 115 21.91 3.24 -14.17
N SER A 116 22.78 2.26 -14.41
CA SER A 116 24.19 2.48 -14.79
C SER A 116 24.40 3.17 -16.14
N ARG A 117 23.34 3.39 -16.93
CA ARG A 117 23.40 4.22 -18.14
C ARG A 117 23.29 5.72 -17.86
N PHE A 118 22.88 6.08 -16.65
CA PHE A 118 22.60 7.47 -16.25
C PHE A 118 23.53 7.99 -15.15
N ILE A 119 24.40 7.12 -14.61
CA ILE A 119 25.47 7.43 -13.65
C ILE A 119 26.79 7.35 -14.42
#